data_AF-A0A3N2CTP6-F1
#
_entry.id   AF-A0A3N2CTP6-F1
#
_cell.length_a   1.000
_cell.length_b   1.000
_cell.length_c   1.000
_cell.angle_alpha   90.00
_cell.angle_beta   90.00
_cell.angle_gamma   90.00
#
_symmetry.space_group_name_H-M   'P 1'
#
loop_
_entity.id
_entity.type
_entity.pdbx_description
1 polymer ?
#
loop_
_entity_poly.entity_id
_entity_poly.type
_entity_poly.pdbx_seq_one_letter_code
_entity_poly.pdbx_strand_id
1 'polypeptide(L)'
;MLLAAAVLAVVVVALSPLVDSVMVGDREEQHDVAFGAPFPWVRQDQRDLEPPLPAKLRLASPQEHPTGTSPAVFVVDVAAAFTVFAAAGSALLVAVACGRRTRPGQIS
;
A
#
# COMPACT_ATOMS: atom_id res chain seq x y z
N MET A 1 10.88 17.57 2.65
CA MET A 1 10.63 16.54 1.61
C MET A 1 10.79 15.14 2.17
N LEU A 2 11.95 14.78 2.74
CA LEU A 2 12.15 13.44 3.32
C LEU A 2 11.17 13.10 4.46
N LEU A 3 10.94 14.02 5.40
CA LEU A 3 9.95 13.80 6.46
C LEU A 3 8.53 13.57 5.91
N ALA A 4 8.12 14.38 4.92
CA ALA A 4 6.83 14.21 4.27
C ALA A 4 6.72 12.88 3.52
N ALA A 5 7.80 12.45 2.84
CA ALA A 5 7.87 11.14 2.18
C ALA A 5 7.79 9.98 3.19
N ALA A 6 8.42 10.11 4.36
CA ALA A 6 8.35 9.10 5.42
C ALA A 6 6.96 8.98 6.02
N VAL A 7 6.33 10.12 6.36
CA VAL A 7 4.94 10.14 6.85
C VAL A 7 3.99 9.56 5.80
N LEU A 8 4.14 9.95 4.54
CA LEU A 8 3.32 9.44 3.44
C LEU A 8 3.51 7.92 3.26
N ALA A 9 4.74 7.42 3.33
CA ALA A 9 5.03 5.98 3.25
C ALA A 9 4.31 5.19 4.34
N VAL A 10 4.41 5.63 5.59
CA VAL A 10 3.72 4.99 6.72
C VAL A 10 2.22 5.00 6.52
N VAL A 11 1.64 6.15 6.16
CA VAL A 11 0.18 6.28 5.95
C VAL A 11 -0.30 5.39 4.81
N VAL A 12 0.38 5.38 3.67
CA VAL A 12 -0.01 4.58 2.51
C VAL A 12 0.06 3.08 2.82
N VAL A 13 1.13 2.62 3.46
CA VAL A 13 1.29 1.19 3.82
C VAL A 13 0.30 0.77 4.90
N ALA A 14 0.07 1.61 5.92
CA ALA A 14 -0.89 1.31 6.98
C ALA A 14 -2.34 1.24 6.47
N LEU A 15 -2.68 2.05 5.47
CA LEU A 15 -4.03 2.10 4.89
C LEU A 15 -4.21 1.18 3.67
N SER A 16 -3.13 0.61 3.12
CA SER A 16 -3.21 -0.26 1.93
C SER A 16 -4.18 -1.42 2.09
N PRO A 17 -4.29 -2.11 3.26
CA PRO A 17 -5.23 -3.22 3.40
C PRO A 17 -6.71 -2.82 3.29
N LEU A 18 -7.06 -1.56 3.56
CA LEU A 18 -8.45 -1.08 3.51
C LEU A 18 -8.98 -0.94 2.08
N VAL A 19 -8.09 -0.70 1.12
CA VAL A 19 -8.40 -0.57 -0.30
C VAL A 19 -8.12 -1.85 -1.08
N ASP A 20 -7.41 -2.80 -0.46
CA ASP A 20 -7.04 -4.06 -1.06
C ASP A 20 -8.22 -5.04 -1.17
N SER A 21 -8.10 -5.95 -2.13
CA SER A 21 -9.06 -7.02 -2.35
C SER A 21 -8.38 -8.22 -3.00
N VAL A 22 -8.66 -9.40 -2.47
CA VAL A 22 -8.09 -10.68 -2.95
C VAL A 22 -9.19 -11.48 -3.63
N MET A 23 -8.89 -12.07 -4.78
CA MET A 23 -9.78 -13.02 -5.44
C MET A 23 -9.46 -14.41 -4.92
N VAL A 24 -10.48 -15.13 -4.47
CA VAL A 24 -10.37 -16.48 -3.91
C VAL A 24 -11.20 -17.43 -4.77
N GLY A 25 -10.57 -18.46 -5.30
CA GLY A 25 -11.15 -19.47 -6.18
C GLY A 25 -11.73 -20.68 -5.45
N ASP A 26 -11.18 -21.01 -4.28
CA ASP A 26 -11.57 -22.19 -3.51
C ASP A 26 -11.65 -21.93 -1.99
N ARG A 27 -12.05 -22.95 -1.23
CA ARG A 27 -12.15 -22.85 0.24
C ARG A 27 -10.78 -22.88 0.95
N GLU A 28 -9.77 -23.48 0.35
CA GLU A 28 -8.43 -23.56 0.95
C GLU A 28 -7.77 -22.18 0.95
N GLU A 29 -7.96 -21.40 -0.13
CA GLU A 29 -7.50 -20.03 -0.25
C GLU A 29 -8.14 -19.06 0.77
N GLN A 30 -9.25 -19.43 1.42
CA GLN A 30 -9.86 -18.65 2.50
C GLN A 30 -9.13 -18.78 3.85
N HIS A 31 -8.25 -19.76 4.01
CA HIS A 31 -7.57 -20.03 5.28
C HIS A 31 -6.51 -18.97 5.63
N ASP A 32 -5.82 -18.42 4.63
CA ASP A 32 -4.77 -17.40 4.83
C ASP A 32 -4.88 -16.31 3.76
N VAL A 33 -5.90 -15.46 3.90
CA VAL A 33 -6.12 -14.33 2.99
C VAL A 33 -5.21 -13.18 3.39
N ALA A 34 -4.28 -12.85 2.50
CA ALA A 34 -3.24 -11.86 2.75
C ALA A 34 -3.62 -10.50 2.13
N PHE A 35 -3.74 -9.46 2.95
CA PHE A 35 -4.07 -8.10 2.55
C PHE A 35 -2.90 -7.13 2.76
N GLY A 36 -2.88 -6.05 1.99
CA GLY A 36 -1.93 -4.96 2.11
C GLY A 36 -0.99 -4.83 0.93
N ALA A 37 -1.43 -5.18 -0.29
CA ALA A 37 -0.65 -5.04 -1.52
C ALA A 37 0.16 -3.71 -1.57
N PRO A 38 1.41 -3.73 -2.08
CA PRO A 38 2.06 -4.81 -2.85
C PRO A 38 2.69 -5.93 -2.03
N PHE A 39 2.78 -5.79 -0.70
CA PHE A 39 3.39 -6.78 0.18
C PHE A 39 2.45 -7.05 1.36
N PRO A 40 1.90 -8.26 1.47
CA PRO A 40 0.83 -8.50 2.40
C PRO A 40 1.35 -8.65 3.84
N TRP A 41 1.11 -7.63 4.65
CA TRP A 41 1.49 -7.60 6.07
C TRP A 41 0.31 -7.92 7.02
N VAL A 42 -0.91 -7.96 6.49
CA VAL A 42 -2.14 -8.38 7.21
C VAL A 42 -2.59 -9.73 6.67
N ARG A 43 -2.94 -10.65 7.57
CA ARG A 43 -3.46 -11.98 7.23
C ARG A 43 -4.73 -12.27 8.01
N GLN A 44 -5.69 -12.91 7.35
CA GLN A 44 -6.97 -13.26 7.96
C GLN A 44 -7.46 -14.62 7.46
N ASP A 45 -8.04 -15.36 8.38
CA ASP A 45 -8.83 -16.55 8.08
C ASP A 45 -10.29 -16.10 7.80
N GLN A 46 -10.83 -16.47 6.64
CA GLN A 46 -12.18 -16.12 6.18
C GLN A 46 -13.04 -17.35 5.85
N ARG A 47 -12.71 -18.53 6.40
CA ARG A 47 -13.43 -19.78 6.10
C ARG A 47 -14.92 -19.75 6.48
N ASP A 48 -15.28 -19.01 7.52
CA ASP A 48 -16.65 -18.90 8.01
C ASP A 48 -17.56 -18.00 7.15
N LEU A 49 -16.99 -17.30 6.16
CA LEU A 49 -17.73 -16.37 5.32
C LEU A 49 -18.64 -17.08 4.29
N GLU A 50 -18.36 -18.37 3.99
CA GLU A 50 -19.02 -19.23 2.99
C GLU A 50 -19.58 -18.51 1.72
N PRO A 51 -18.82 -17.63 1.04
CA PRO A 51 -19.32 -16.95 -0.15
C PRO A 51 -19.43 -17.91 -1.34
N PRO A 52 -20.33 -17.65 -2.31
CA PRO A 52 -20.29 -18.36 -3.58
C PRO A 52 -18.96 -18.08 -4.30
N LEU A 53 -18.25 -19.14 -4.67
CA LEU A 53 -16.92 -19.08 -5.27
C LEU A 53 -16.97 -18.99 -6.81
N PRO A 54 -16.05 -18.28 -7.48
CA PRO A 54 -14.98 -17.46 -6.92
C PRO A 54 -15.50 -16.17 -6.28
N ALA A 55 -14.89 -15.74 -5.18
CA ALA A 55 -15.32 -14.59 -4.39
C ALA A 55 -14.20 -13.55 -4.25
N LYS A 56 -14.60 -12.27 -4.28
CA LYS A 56 -13.71 -11.14 -4.02
C LYS A 56 -13.80 -10.75 -2.55
N LEU A 57 -12.75 -11.03 -1.78
CA LEU A 57 -12.67 -10.75 -0.34
C LEU A 57 -11.96 -9.43 -0.06
N ARG A 58 -12.37 -8.74 1.00
CA ARG A 58 -11.77 -7.48 1.47
C ARG A 58 -11.52 -7.56 2.97
N LEU A 59 -10.65 -6.68 3.47
CA LEU A 59 -10.49 -6.48 4.92
C LEU A 59 -11.77 -5.91 5.59
N ALA A 60 -12.76 -5.45 4.83
CA ALA A 60 -14.05 -5.03 5.37
C ALA A 60 -15.11 -6.15 5.35
N SER A 61 -14.78 -7.35 4.85
CA SER A 61 -15.67 -8.50 4.93
C SER A 61 -15.90 -8.88 6.40
N PRO A 62 -17.11 -9.30 6.80
CA PRO A 62 -17.38 -9.77 8.16
C PRO A 62 -16.37 -10.85 8.57
N GLN A 63 -15.42 -10.53 9.45
CA GLN A 63 -14.42 -11.49 9.90
C GLN A 63 -14.85 -12.15 11.20
N GLU A 64 -14.74 -13.47 11.28
CA GLU A 64 -15.00 -14.22 12.53
C GLU A 64 -13.71 -14.63 13.27
N HIS A 65 -12.52 -14.29 12.75
CA HIS A 65 -11.26 -14.93 13.15
C HIS A 65 -10.06 -13.99 13.33
N PRO A 66 -8.97 -14.43 14.02
CA PRO A 66 -7.86 -13.56 14.39
C PRO A 66 -7.13 -12.99 13.18
N THR A 67 -6.86 -11.68 13.25
CA THR A 67 -6.01 -10.98 12.29
C THR A 67 -4.55 -11.15 12.69
N GLY A 68 -3.77 -11.82 11.83
CA GLY A 68 -2.32 -11.89 11.94
C GLY A 68 -1.66 -10.66 11.32
N THR A 69 -0.63 -10.12 11.97
CA THR A 69 0.20 -9.04 11.39
C THR A 69 1.67 -9.44 11.37
N SER A 70 2.39 -9.02 10.33
CA SER A 70 3.84 -9.23 10.21
C SER A 70 4.59 -7.88 10.28
N PRO A 71 5.09 -7.49 11.46
CA PRO A 71 5.80 -6.21 11.62
C PRO A 71 7.04 -6.09 10.74
N ALA A 72 7.73 -7.20 10.49
CA ALA A 72 8.92 -7.22 9.63
C ALA A 72 8.58 -6.87 8.18
N VAL A 73 7.49 -7.44 7.65
CA VAL A 73 7.00 -7.13 6.29
C VAL A 73 6.55 -5.67 6.24
N PHE A 74 5.77 -5.22 7.22
CA PHE A 74 5.34 -3.82 7.31
C PHE A 74 6.52 -2.82 7.26
N VAL A 75 7.61 -3.07 7.99
CA VAL A 75 8.79 -2.19 7.97
C VAL A 75 9.48 -2.19 6.60
N VAL A 76 9.58 -3.35 5.95
CA VAL A 76 10.12 -3.46 4.58
C VAL A 76 9.26 -2.66 3.61
N ASP A 77 7.94 -2.71 3.76
CA ASP A 77 6.99 -1.99 2.90
C ASP A 77 7.10 -0.48 3.07
N VAL A 78 7.20 -0.03 4.33
CA VAL A 78 7.42 1.39 4.64
C VAL A 78 8.75 1.85 4.04
N ALA A 79 9.81 1.06 4.15
CA ALA A 79 11.10 1.40 3.55
C ALA A 79 11.00 1.48 2.01
N ALA A 80 10.36 0.51 1.37
CA ALA A 80 10.15 0.49 -0.07
C ALA A 80 9.34 1.71 -0.53
N ALA A 81 8.18 1.97 0.08
CA ALA A 81 7.33 3.12 -0.23
C ALA A 81 8.07 4.45 0.00
N PHE A 82 8.85 4.55 1.08
CA PHE A 82 9.68 5.72 1.35
C PHE A 82 10.69 5.97 0.23
N THR A 83 11.41 4.95 -0.24
CA THR A 83 12.39 5.13 -1.32
C THR A 83 11.74 5.63 -2.60
N VAL A 84 10.55 5.13 -2.95
CA VAL A 84 9.79 5.57 -4.13
C VAL A 84 9.36 7.02 -3.99
N PHE A 85 8.74 7.39 -2.86
CA PHE A 85 8.27 8.76 -2.64
C PHE A 85 9.40 9.77 -2.50
N ALA A 86 10.51 9.39 -1.87
CA ALA A 86 11.70 10.22 -1.77
C ALA A 86 12.30 10.45 -3.17
N ALA A 87 12.45 9.40 -3.98
CA ALA A 87 12.97 9.50 -5.34
C ALA A 87 12.06 10.35 -6.24
N ALA A 88 10.75 10.14 -6.20
CA ALA A 88 9.77 10.92 -6.96
C ALA A 88 9.77 12.40 -6.55
N GLY A 89 9.79 12.69 -5.24
CA GLY A 89 9.88 14.05 -4.72
C GLY A 89 11.17 14.75 -5.14
N SER A 90 12.30 14.05 -5.10
CA SER A 90 13.59 14.56 -5.58
C SER A 90 13.59 14.83 -7.08
N ALA A 91 13.07 13.92 -7.89
CA ALA A 91 12.97 14.10 -9.35
C ALA A 91 12.08 15.30 -9.71
N LEU A 92 10.95 15.46 -9.01
CA LEU A 92 10.06 16.61 -9.20
C LEU A 92 10.77 17.93 -8.85
N LEU A 93 11.51 17.98 -7.75
CA LEU A 93 12.28 19.17 -7.39
C LEU A 93 13.34 19.53 -8.45
N VAL A 94 14.05 18.53 -8.97
CA VAL A 94 15.02 18.73 -10.06
C VAL A 94 14.34 19.27 -11.31
N ALA A 95 13.20 18.68 -11.70
CA ALA A 95 12.43 19.15 -12.85
C ALA A 95 11.94 20.60 -12.68
N VAL A 96 11.41 20.94 -11.50
CA VAL A 96 10.97 22.31 -11.18
C VAL A 96 12.14 23.30 -11.18
N ALA A 97 13.30 22.90 -10.64
CA ALA A 97 14.49 23.74 -10.64
C ALA A 97 15.04 23.98 -12.06
N CYS A 98 15.13 22.94 -12.89
CA CYS A 98 15.54 23.04 -14.28
C CYS A 98 14.53 23.87 -15.11
N GLY A 99 13.23 23.63 -14.93
CA GLY A 99 12.17 24.37 -15.64
C GLY A 99 12.08 25.85 -15.24
N ARG A 100 12.41 26.20 -13.99
CA ARG A 100 12.57 27.61 -13.58
C ARG A 100 13.79 28.27 -14.22
N ARG A 101 14.87 27.52 -14.45
CA ARG A 101 16.11 28.03 -15.05
C ARG A 101 15.97 28.34 -16.55
N THR A 102 15.07 27.66 -17.25
CA THR A 102 14.81 27.85 -18.69
C THR A 102 13.81 28.97 -19.02
N ARG A 103 13.34 29.75 -18.03
CA ARG A 103 12.59 31.00 -18.26
C ARG A 103 13.46 32.24 -18.00
N PRO A 104 14.48 32.56 -18.83
CA PRO A 104 15.09 33.88 -18.81
C PRO A 104 14.21 34.85 -19.61
N GLY A 105 13.72 35.93 -18.98
CA GLY A 105 13.32 37.14 -19.73
C GLY A 105 11.83 37.41 -19.99
N GLN A 106 10.98 37.40 -18.96
CA GLN A 106 9.82 38.30 -18.96
C GLN A 106 9.97 39.34 -17.85
N ILE A 107 10.81 40.33 -18.13
CA ILE A 107 10.71 41.66 -17.54
C ILE A 107 10.71 42.59 -18.76
N SER A 108 9.55 43.16 -19.06
CA SER A 108 9.39 44.30 -19.98
C SER A 108 8.75 45.44 -19.22
#